data_AF-A0A835AWL8-F1
#
_entry.id   AF-A0A835AWL8-F1
#
_cell.length_a   1.000
_cell.length_b   1.000
_cell.length_c   1.000
_cell.angle_alpha   90.00
_cell.angle_beta   90.00
_cell.angle_gamma   90.00
#
_symmetry.space_group_name_H-M   'P 1'
#
loop_
_entity.id
_entity.type
_entity.pdbx_description
1 polymer ?
#
loop_
_entity_poly.entity_id
_entity_poly.type
_entity_poly.pdbx_seq_one_letter_code
_entity_poly.pdbx_strand_id
1 'polypeptide(L)'
;MAKLTVLLMVLAATVTASAAMVTDDAGASIVSAGRQPRRSRFLLANSAAYYNPPLPSTYACSKKSASVCLAPGSPGPACCDGQCVDIAASADHCGGCNKVCKNHHDTCCGGRCVDLLSDKDNCGTCGNQCNKKCSYGFCDYAV
;
A
#
# COMPACT_ATOMS: atom_id res chain seq x y z
N MET A 1 -47.46 21.96 27.61
CA MET A 1 -46.35 22.94 27.60
C MET A 1 -45.60 22.85 28.93
N ALA A 2 -44.75 21.84 29.09
CA ALA A 2 -43.92 21.65 30.29
C ALA A 2 -42.46 21.75 29.86
N LYS A 3 -41.77 22.77 30.40
CA LYS A 3 -40.35 23.05 30.24
C LYS A 3 -39.52 22.07 31.07
N LEU A 4 -38.22 22.01 30.76
CA LEU A 4 -37.11 21.53 31.61
C LEU A 4 -36.57 20.12 31.33
N THR A 5 -36.11 19.88 30.10
CA THR A 5 -35.18 18.80 29.76
C THR A 5 -33.75 19.34 29.72
N VAL A 6 -33.07 19.47 30.86
CA VAL A 6 -31.61 19.70 30.88
C VAL A 6 -31.00 19.11 32.16
N LEU A 7 -29.84 18.46 31.98
CA LEU A 7 -28.83 18.08 32.97
C LEU A 7 -29.02 16.74 33.69
N LEU A 8 -28.35 15.70 33.17
CA LEU A 8 -27.38 14.87 33.92
C LEU A 8 -26.68 13.94 32.91
N MET A 9 -25.65 14.50 32.24
CA MET A 9 -24.70 13.71 31.46
C MET A 9 -23.86 12.88 32.43
N VAL A 10 -24.06 11.57 32.42
CA VAL A 10 -23.25 10.60 33.16
C VAL A 10 -21.88 10.52 32.50
N LEU A 11 -20.88 11.11 33.14
CA LEU A 11 -19.45 10.92 32.83
C LEU A 11 -19.02 9.53 33.31
N ALA A 12 -19.03 8.55 32.40
CA ALA A 12 -18.32 7.29 32.58
C ALA A 12 -17.07 7.30 31.69
N ALA A 13 -15.99 7.89 32.18
CA ALA A 13 -14.67 7.79 31.57
C ALA A 13 -14.05 6.44 31.98
N THR A 14 -14.29 5.38 31.21
CA THR A 14 -13.54 4.12 31.34
C THR A 14 -12.25 4.26 30.55
N VAL A 15 -11.16 4.57 31.27
CA VAL A 15 -9.79 4.49 30.75
C VAL A 15 -9.45 3.00 30.55
N THR A 16 -9.55 2.50 29.34
CA THR A 16 -9.01 1.19 28.99
C THR A 16 -7.50 1.32 28.82
N ALA A 17 -6.75 0.89 29.82
CA ALA A 17 -5.31 0.72 29.73
C ALA A 17 -5.00 -0.47 28.80
N SER A 18 -4.50 -0.21 27.59
CA SER A 18 -3.94 -1.25 26.72
C SER A 18 -2.48 -1.48 27.12
N ALA A 19 -2.22 -2.58 27.83
CA ALA A 19 -0.86 -3.10 28.02
C ALA A 19 -0.35 -3.66 26.69
N ALA A 20 0.69 -3.03 26.12
CA ALA A 20 1.42 -3.57 24.98
C ALA A 20 2.42 -4.62 25.49
N MET A 21 2.13 -5.90 25.23
CA MET A 21 3.13 -6.97 25.34
C MET A 21 3.93 -7.02 24.04
N VAL A 22 5.22 -6.66 24.10
CA VAL A 22 6.20 -6.97 23.06
C VAL A 22 6.71 -8.39 23.32
N THR A 23 6.44 -9.30 22.39
CA THR A 23 7.07 -10.62 22.33
C THR A 23 8.18 -10.58 21.29
N ASP A 24 9.44 -10.56 21.75
CA ASP A 24 10.60 -10.77 20.90
C ASP A 24 10.75 -12.27 20.61
N ASP A 25 10.25 -12.72 19.46
CA ASP A 25 10.48 -14.09 19.00
C ASP A 25 11.89 -14.22 18.40
N ALA A 26 12.80 -14.77 19.21
CA ALA A 26 14.08 -15.29 18.78
C ALA A 26 13.89 -16.54 17.89
N GLY A 27 13.69 -16.31 16.59
CA GLY A 27 13.65 -17.36 15.58
C GLY A 27 15.05 -17.90 15.25
N ALA A 28 15.53 -18.86 16.04
CA ALA A 28 16.73 -19.63 15.74
C ALA A 28 16.48 -20.56 14.53
N SER A 29 17.02 -20.19 13.36
CA SER A 29 17.03 -21.08 12.18
C SER A 29 18.12 -22.15 12.33
N ILE A 30 17.71 -23.36 12.70
CA ILE A 30 18.52 -24.57 12.58
C ILE A 30 18.71 -24.90 11.09
N VAL A 31 19.91 -24.67 10.56
CA VAL A 31 20.26 -25.10 9.19
C VAL A 31 20.46 -26.61 9.21
N SER A 32 19.43 -27.35 8.80
CA SER A 32 19.53 -28.79 8.54
C SER A 32 20.40 -28.99 7.29
N ALA A 33 21.59 -29.56 7.48
CA ALA A 33 22.50 -29.95 6.42
C ALA A 33 21.96 -31.17 5.65
N GLY A 34 20.93 -30.94 4.83
CA GLY A 34 20.43 -31.91 3.86
C GLY A 34 21.35 -31.99 2.65
N ARG A 35 21.87 -33.19 2.35
CA ARG A 35 22.61 -33.52 1.11
C ARG A 35 21.82 -33.09 -0.12
N GLN A 36 22.29 -32.07 -0.84
CA GLN A 36 21.71 -31.71 -2.13
C GLN A 36 22.17 -32.70 -3.22
N PRO A 37 21.26 -33.32 -4.00
CA PRO A 37 21.64 -34.15 -5.13
C PRO A 37 22.34 -33.29 -6.18
N ARG A 38 23.51 -33.73 -6.64
CA ARG A 38 24.29 -33.06 -7.69
C ARG A 38 23.56 -33.12 -9.02
N ARG A 39 22.68 -32.16 -9.28
CA ARG A 39 22.06 -31.97 -10.59
C ARG A 39 23.09 -31.39 -11.56
N SER A 40 23.26 -32.07 -12.68
CA SER A 40 24.18 -31.69 -13.75
C SER A 40 23.82 -30.32 -14.32
N ARG A 41 24.84 -29.47 -14.53
CA ARG A 41 24.70 -28.09 -15.03
C ARG A 41 24.00 -27.99 -16.39
N PHE A 42 23.97 -29.09 -17.15
CA PHE A 42 23.42 -29.15 -18.50
C PHE A 42 21.88 -29.27 -18.56
N LEU A 43 21.20 -29.48 -17.42
CA LEU A 43 19.73 -29.51 -17.35
C LEU A 43 19.10 -28.17 -16.89
N LEU A 44 19.90 -27.11 -16.73
CA LEU A 44 19.43 -25.78 -16.33
C LEU A 44 18.96 -24.91 -17.52
N ALA A 45 19.05 -25.40 -18.75
CA ALA A 45 18.67 -24.64 -19.94
C ALA A 45 17.14 -24.45 -20.12
N ASN A 46 16.31 -24.99 -19.21
CA ASN A 46 14.85 -24.82 -19.25
C ASN A 46 14.22 -24.42 -17.91
N SER A 47 15.01 -24.02 -16.91
CA SER A 47 14.47 -23.40 -15.70
C SER A 47 14.49 -21.89 -15.86
N ALA A 48 13.43 -21.33 -16.42
CA ALA A 48 13.04 -19.93 -16.30
C ALA A 48 12.78 -19.58 -14.81
N ALA A 49 13.83 -19.63 -13.98
CA ALA A 49 13.76 -19.45 -12.53
C ALA A 49 15.06 -18.84 -11.97
N TYR A 50 15.77 -18.03 -12.78
CA TYR A 50 16.93 -17.25 -12.34
C TYR A 50 16.82 -15.77 -12.73
N TYR A 51 15.59 -15.25 -12.77
CA TYR A 51 15.29 -13.86 -12.49
C TYR A 51 14.27 -13.91 -11.36
N ASN A 52 14.61 -13.23 -10.25
CA ASN A 52 13.81 -13.03 -9.04
C ASN A 52 12.30 -13.19 -9.33
N PRO A 53 11.56 -14.20 -8.84
CA PRO A 53 10.12 -14.23 -9.01
C PRO A 53 9.59 -13.02 -8.24
N PRO A 54 9.07 -11.97 -8.91
CA PRO A 54 8.57 -10.82 -8.22
C PRO A 54 7.22 -11.24 -7.65
N LEU A 55 7.12 -11.19 -6.33
CA LEU A 55 5.96 -11.55 -5.51
C LEU A 55 5.65 -13.06 -5.49
N PRO A 56 5.09 -13.56 -4.38
CA PRO A 56 4.66 -14.94 -4.30
C PRO A 56 3.75 -15.25 -5.49
N SER A 57 4.06 -16.35 -6.18
CA SER A 57 3.31 -16.92 -7.31
C SER A 57 1.80 -17.08 -7.06
N THR A 58 1.35 -16.82 -5.83
CA THR A 58 -0.04 -16.68 -5.42
C THR A 58 -0.77 -15.61 -6.21
N TYR A 59 -0.18 -14.43 -6.47
CA TYR A 59 -0.84 -13.28 -7.11
C TYR A 59 -0.47 -13.05 -8.59
N ALA A 60 0.10 -14.06 -9.25
CA ALA A 60 0.37 -14.01 -10.69
C ALA A 60 -0.94 -14.14 -11.48
N CYS A 61 -1.48 -13.00 -11.92
CA CYS A 61 -2.73 -12.91 -12.70
C CYS A 61 -2.55 -13.19 -14.20
N SER A 62 -1.31 -13.40 -14.69
CA SER A 62 -1.06 -13.88 -16.05
C SER A 62 -1.36 -15.38 -16.22
N LYS A 63 -1.16 -16.17 -15.16
CA LYS A 63 -1.39 -17.62 -15.17
C LYS A 63 -2.71 -18.03 -14.53
N LYS A 64 -3.24 -17.18 -13.66
CA LYS A 64 -4.54 -17.34 -13.00
C LYS A 64 -5.51 -16.30 -13.57
N SER A 65 -6.77 -16.33 -13.16
CA SER A 65 -7.71 -15.27 -13.50
C SER A 65 -7.38 -13.96 -12.76
N ALA A 66 -7.79 -12.82 -13.33
CA ALA A 66 -7.66 -11.49 -12.72
C ALA A 66 -8.34 -11.39 -11.34
N SER A 67 -9.28 -12.28 -11.02
CA SER A 67 -9.91 -12.34 -9.69
C SER A 67 -8.93 -12.60 -8.56
N VAL A 68 -7.74 -13.15 -8.82
CA VAL A 68 -6.69 -13.30 -7.81
C VAL A 68 -6.22 -11.96 -7.24
N CYS A 69 -6.37 -10.88 -8.00
CA CYS A 69 -6.06 -9.51 -7.58
C CYS A 69 -7.11 -8.92 -6.65
N LEU A 70 -8.30 -9.51 -6.56
CA LEU A 70 -9.35 -9.09 -5.61
C LEU A 70 -9.22 -9.80 -4.26
N ALA A 71 -8.30 -10.76 -4.13
CA ALA A 71 -8.09 -11.49 -2.89
C ALA A 71 -7.50 -10.55 -1.81
N PRO A 72 -7.90 -10.70 -0.53
CA PRO A 72 -7.30 -9.95 0.57
C PRO A 72 -5.78 -10.16 0.62
N GLY A 73 -5.02 -9.06 0.77
CA GLY A 73 -3.56 -9.09 0.78
C GLY A 73 -2.91 -9.18 -0.60
N SER A 74 -3.69 -9.10 -1.69
CA SER A 74 -3.12 -8.83 -3.01
C SER A 74 -2.50 -7.41 -3.02
N PRO A 75 -1.49 -7.17 -3.86
CA PRO A 75 -0.90 -5.83 -4.01
C PRO A 75 -1.84 -4.79 -4.64
N GLY A 76 -3.04 -5.19 -5.09
CA GLY A 76 -4.04 -4.31 -5.65
C GLY A 76 -4.96 -5.02 -6.64
N PRO A 77 -6.06 -4.38 -7.04
CA PRO A 77 -7.14 -5.03 -7.79
C PRO A 77 -6.88 -5.17 -9.29
N ALA A 78 -5.92 -4.43 -9.86
CA ALA A 78 -5.67 -4.41 -11.29
C ALA A 78 -4.60 -5.44 -11.68
N CYS A 79 -4.81 -6.16 -12.78
CA CYS A 79 -3.78 -7.03 -13.35
C CYS A 79 -2.99 -6.27 -14.42
N CYS A 80 -1.73 -5.95 -14.13
CA CYS A 80 -0.79 -5.29 -15.04
C CYS A 80 0.42 -6.19 -15.27
N ASP A 81 0.74 -6.48 -16.53
CA ASP A 81 1.89 -7.32 -16.93
C ASP A 81 1.96 -8.67 -16.19
N GLY A 82 0.80 -9.22 -15.85
CA GLY A 82 0.69 -10.50 -15.15
C GLY A 82 0.83 -10.43 -13.64
N GLN A 83 0.92 -9.23 -13.06
CA GLN A 83 0.98 -8.99 -11.64
C GLN A 83 -0.17 -8.12 -11.16
N CYS A 84 -0.62 -8.37 -9.94
CA CYS A 84 -1.62 -7.53 -9.30
C CYS A 84 -0.95 -6.24 -8.81
N VAL A 85 -1.55 -5.09 -9.12
CA VAL A 85 -1.06 -3.76 -8.74
C VAL A 85 -2.23 -2.86 -8.33
N ASP A 86 -1.96 -1.91 -7.44
CA ASP A 86 -2.94 -0.91 -7.04
C ASP A 86 -2.81 0.35 -7.91
N ILE A 87 -3.69 0.47 -8.88
CA ILE A 87 -3.73 1.65 -9.77
C ILE A 87 -4.20 2.92 -9.05
N ALA A 88 -4.73 2.83 -7.82
CA ALA A 88 -5.20 3.97 -7.07
C ALA A 88 -4.06 4.67 -6.29
N ALA A 89 -2.99 3.94 -5.97
CA ALA A 89 -1.91 4.43 -5.12
C ALA A 89 -0.51 4.24 -5.73
N SER A 90 -0.34 3.39 -6.74
CA SER A 90 0.95 3.17 -7.40
C SER A 90 1.34 4.35 -8.27
N ALA A 91 2.51 4.93 -8.04
CA ALA A 91 3.08 5.99 -8.88
C ALA A 91 3.42 5.51 -10.31
N ASP A 92 3.71 4.22 -10.48
CA ASP A 92 4.07 3.61 -11.77
C ASP A 92 2.84 3.13 -12.57
N HIS A 93 1.71 2.94 -11.90
CA HIS A 93 0.46 2.44 -12.49
C HIS A 93 -0.73 3.36 -12.17
N CYS A 94 -0.51 4.67 -12.05
CA CYS A 94 -1.53 5.59 -11.55
C CYS A 94 -2.70 5.76 -12.52
N GLY A 95 -3.88 5.31 -12.11
CA GLY A 95 -5.09 5.32 -12.94
C GLY A 95 -5.09 4.26 -14.04
N GLY A 96 -4.08 3.38 -14.11
CA GLY A 96 -4.02 2.29 -15.06
C GLY A 96 -2.61 1.74 -15.28
N CYS A 97 -2.51 0.58 -15.94
CA CYS A 97 -1.23 -0.09 -16.15
C CYS A 97 -0.21 0.79 -16.89
N ASN A 98 1.00 0.88 -16.34
CA ASN A 98 2.14 1.60 -16.90
C ASN A 98 1.86 3.09 -17.15
N LYS A 99 0.90 3.66 -16.40
CA LYS A 99 0.63 5.10 -16.36
C LYS A 99 1.44 5.73 -15.24
N VAL A 100 2.72 5.95 -15.51
CA VAL A 100 3.62 6.63 -14.58
C VAL A 100 3.24 8.11 -14.51
N CYS A 101 3.28 8.68 -13.31
CA CYS A 101 3.11 10.12 -13.15
C CYS A 101 4.22 10.90 -13.85
N LYS A 102 3.85 11.99 -14.53
CA LYS A 102 4.76 12.69 -15.44
C LYS A 102 5.84 13.45 -14.71
N ASN A 103 5.50 14.09 -13.59
CA ASN A 103 6.47 14.82 -12.79
C ASN A 103 7.01 13.92 -11.68
N HIS A 104 8.30 14.07 -11.37
CA HIS A 104 8.95 13.30 -10.30
C HIS A 104 8.38 13.57 -8.89
N HIS A 105 7.64 14.66 -8.70
CA HIS A 105 7.04 15.04 -7.42
C HIS A 105 5.53 14.76 -7.36
N ASP A 106 4.93 14.27 -8.45
CA ASP A 106 3.53 13.89 -8.45
C ASP A 106 3.35 12.57 -7.68
N THR A 107 2.31 12.52 -6.85
CA THR A 107 1.88 11.32 -6.13
C THR A 107 0.59 10.79 -6.72
N CYS A 108 0.40 9.47 -6.71
CA CYS A 108 -0.87 8.89 -7.13
C CYS A 108 -1.91 9.00 -6.01
N CYS A 109 -2.90 9.85 -6.22
CA CYS A 109 -4.03 10.04 -5.32
C CYS A 109 -5.31 9.52 -5.99
N GLY A 110 -5.79 8.35 -5.57
CA GLY A 110 -7.04 7.77 -6.08
C GLY A 110 -7.03 7.51 -7.59
N GLY A 111 -5.86 7.17 -8.15
CA GLY A 111 -5.68 6.91 -9.57
C GLY A 111 -5.49 8.16 -10.43
N ARG A 112 -5.18 9.31 -9.80
CA ARG A 112 -4.78 10.54 -10.49
C ARG A 112 -3.43 10.99 -9.97
N CYS A 113 -2.55 11.38 -10.88
CA CYS A 113 -1.30 12.03 -10.51
C CYS A 113 -1.57 13.44 -10.03
N VAL A 114 -1.11 13.75 -8.82
CA VAL A 114 -1.37 15.02 -8.13
C VAL A 114 -0.06 15.57 -7.57
N ASP A 115 0.19 16.86 -7.78
CA ASP A 115 1.33 17.57 -7.20
C ASP A 115 1.01 17.99 -5.77
N LEU A 116 1.53 17.26 -4.79
CA LEU A 116 1.32 17.55 -3.38
C LEU A 116 1.94 18.90 -2.95
N LEU A 117 2.81 19.52 -3.75
CA LEU A 117 3.49 20.76 -3.39
C LEU A 117 2.66 22.01 -3.69
N SER A 118 1.72 21.91 -4.62
CA SER A 118 0.96 23.06 -5.13
C SER A 118 -0.54 22.82 -5.25
N ASP A 119 -1.00 21.56 -5.25
CA ASP A 119 -2.42 21.23 -5.33
C ASP A 119 -3.13 21.63 -4.01
N LYS A 120 -4.10 22.54 -4.13
CA LYS A 120 -4.86 23.07 -2.98
C LYS A 120 -5.71 22.00 -2.30
N ASP A 121 -6.14 20.97 -3.02
CA ASP A 121 -7.03 19.92 -2.50
C ASP A 121 -6.27 18.69 -1.99
N ASN A 122 -4.95 18.65 -2.20
CA ASN A 122 -4.08 17.50 -1.87
C ASN A 122 -2.73 17.95 -1.30
N CYS A 123 -2.69 19.04 -0.53
CA CYS A 123 -1.45 19.68 -0.14
C CYS A 123 -0.68 18.84 0.89
N GLY A 124 0.55 18.44 0.55
CA GLY A 124 1.41 17.59 1.39
C GLY A 124 0.98 16.13 1.49
N THR A 125 -0.32 15.83 1.37
CA THR A 125 -0.86 14.47 1.30
C THR A 125 -2.20 14.47 0.56
N CYS A 126 -2.55 13.32 -0.04
CA CYS A 126 -3.79 13.15 -0.80
C CYS A 126 -5.01 13.52 0.05
N GLY A 127 -5.92 14.34 -0.51
CA GLY A 127 -7.15 14.77 0.15
C GLY A 127 -6.98 15.83 1.24
N ASN A 128 -5.77 16.35 1.48
CA ASN A 128 -5.57 17.46 2.41
C ASN A 128 -5.86 18.80 1.73
N GLN A 129 -7.09 19.28 1.91
CA GLN A 129 -7.54 20.53 1.32
C GLN A 129 -7.16 21.75 2.17
N CYS A 130 -6.46 22.71 1.55
CA CYS A 130 -6.17 24.01 2.12
C CYS A 130 -7.30 25.02 1.88
N ASN A 131 -7.41 25.99 2.79
CA ASN A 131 -8.39 27.06 2.67
C ASN A 131 -8.03 28.03 1.53
N LYS A 132 -6.84 28.67 1.59
CA LYS A 132 -6.43 29.67 0.59
C LYS A 132 -5.49 29.07 -0.45
N LYS A 133 -4.31 28.59 -0.05
CA LYS A 133 -3.28 28.09 -0.99
C LYS A 133 -2.48 26.92 -0.43
N CYS A 134 -1.96 26.10 -1.33
CA CYS A 134 -0.87 25.17 -1.04
C CYS A 134 0.45 25.79 -1.48
N SER A 135 1.49 25.72 -0.66
CA SER A 135 2.82 26.19 -1.03
C SER A 135 3.88 25.28 -0.43
N TYR A 136 4.67 24.64 -1.29
CA TYR A 136 5.71 23.68 -0.89
C TYR A 136 5.20 22.52 -0.04
N GLY A 137 3.92 22.13 -0.22
CA GLY A 137 3.29 21.06 0.56
C GLY A 137 2.72 21.50 1.92
N PHE A 138 2.66 22.80 2.17
CA PHE A 138 2.08 23.37 3.38
C PHE A 138 0.90 24.28 3.07
N CYS A 139 -0.21 24.07 3.77
CA CYS A 139 -1.37 24.93 3.67
C CYS A 139 -1.07 26.31 4.24
N ASP A 140 -1.40 27.32 3.45
CA ASP A 140 -1.36 28.72 3.87
C ASP A 140 0.04 29.14 4.40
N TYR A 141 1.11 28.54 3.85
CA TYR A 141 2.47 28.94 4.17
C TYR A 141 2.79 30.32 3.60
N ALA A 142 3.27 31.21 4.48
CA ALA A 142 3.59 32.61 4.17
C ALA A 142 2.41 33.38 3.53
N VAL A 143 1.22 33.31 4.14
CA VAL A 143 0.01 34.13 3.85
C VAL A 143 -0.67 34.62 5.12
#